data_AF-A0A0D9YKJ2-F1
#
_entry.id   AF-A0A0D9YKJ2-F1
#
_cell.length_a   1.000
_cell.length_b   1.000
_cell.length_c   1.000
_cell.angle_alpha   90.00
_cell.angle_beta   90.00
_cell.angle_gamma   90.00
#
_symmetry.space_group_name_H-M   'P 1'
#
loop_
_entity.id
_entity.type
_entity.pdbx_description
1 polymer ?
#
loop_
_entity_poly.entity_id
_entity_poly.type
_entity_poly.pdbx_seq_one_letter_code
_entity_poly.pdbx_strand_id
1 'polypeptide(L)'
;MDGQKPTNGNTAPKDCKEPATNDESNAVPVADLNNDLQEADEAIKRLNELGLGENISSEEFLTYIDQLNEQPIIDTSIELDDAQVTTLYFQHARYRLRYYKHLSQQPNTELVEDSYHMKLVGEDELSDEFIREMEFFMRFEEDGTFDWYFYPDYCWLAALNDYQRLVPINCVGEEYAYWDDYHGYFNSYHTELQYLDYCKALSKELKWMEDYVLNKLPSSKWGRICSRGAYQAIKIATRFSKITAALAYNAYYHMRFYVAYCKDMDSLYFEIWQRVNMQKKSFRDSLEEVYNLNKFPSRQDKMKDALENNCSHMETVFHVCTASVTSEIAEDKALELIAKAVESRMNKAKFYEQYIEKKIDIARAIGLISTDGTEAT
;
A
#
# COMPACT_ATOMS: atom_id res chain seq x y z
N MET A 1 -57.75 -9.88 32.18
CA MET A 1 -56.98 -10.78 31.30
C MET A 1 -56.05 -9.86 30.51
N ASP A 2 -55.00 -9.29 31.10
CA ASP A 2 -53.82 -9.95 31.72
C ASP A 2 -53.41 -11.17 30.91
N GLY A 3 -52.23 -11.28 30.27
CA GLY A 3 -51.01 -10.50 30.26
C GLY A 3 -49.87 -11.42 29.78
N GLN A 4 -48.69 -10.83 29.56
CA GLN A 4 -47.35 -11.45 29.48
C GLN A 4 -46.67 -11.56 28.10
N LYS A 5 -45.67 -10.67 27.94
CA LYS A 5 -44.41 -10.87 27.20
C LYS A 5 -43.69 -12.15 27.66
N PRO A 6 -42.94 -12.84 26.79
CA PRO A 6 -41.83 -13.67 27.23
C PRO A 6 -40.52 -12.89 27.22
N THR A 7 -39.89 -12.87 28.40
CA THR A 7 -38.53 -12.45 28.71
C THR A 7 -37.51 -13.57 28.47
N ASN A 8 -36.29 -13.15 28.11
CA ASN A 8 -34.99 -13.83 28.17
C ASN A 8 -34.91 -15.24 28.76
N GLY A 9 -34.43 -16.18 27.92
CA GLY A 9 -33.84 -17.44 28.34
C GLY A 9 -32.35 -17.47 28.02
N ASN A 10 -31.51 -17.30 29.04
CA ASN A 10 -30.09 -17.65 29.01
C ASN A 10 -29.95 -19.15 28.69
N THR A 11 -29.18 -19.49 27.67
CA THR A 11 -28.65 -20.85 27.52
C THR A 11 -27.15 -20.75 27.28
N ALA A 12 -26.38 -21.17 28.28
CA ALA A 12 -24.92 -21.25 28.25
C ALA A 12 -24.45 -22.22 27.13
N PRO A 13 -23.27 -22.00 26.53
CA PRO A 13 -22.71 -22.92 25.55
C PRO A 13 -22.24 -24.21 26.24
N LYS A 14 -22.54 -25.34 25.59
CA LYS A 14 -22.11 -26.69 25.96
C LYS A 14 -20.59 -26.81 25.96
N ASP A 15 -20.11 -27.59 26.93
CA ASP A 15 -18.76 -28.09 27.14
C ASP A 15 -17.98 -28.37 25.85
N CYS A 16 -16.96 -27.54 25.59
CA CYS A 16 -15.84 -27.92 24.73
C CYS A 16 -14.75 -28.49 25.63
N LYS A 17 -14.51 -29.80 25.53
CA LYS A 17 -13.35 -30.46 26.12
C LYS A 17 -12.07 -29.85 25.55
N GLU A 18 -11.20 -29.37 26.44
CA GLU A 18 -9.83 -28.96 26.12
C GLU A 18 -9.09 -30.08 25.38
N PRO A 19 -8.39 -29.80 24.27
CA PRO A 19 -7.39 -30.71 23.75
C PRO A 19 -6.18 -30.70 24.69
N ALA A 20 -5.73 -31.90 25.08
CA ALA A 20 -4.59 -32.11 25.94
C ALA A 20 -3.35 -31.35 25.45
N THR A 21 -2.77 -30.54 26.34
CA THR A 21 -1.48 -29.89 26.17
C THR A 21 -0.39 -30.96 26.11
N ASN A 22 0.14 -31.20 24.91
CA ASN A 22 1.47 -31.76 24.77
C ASN A 22 2.47 -30.64 25.10
N ASP A 23 2.83 -30.55 26.39
CA ASP A 23 3.97 -29.79 26.87
C ASP A 23 5.28 -30.45 26.40
N GLU A 24 5.64 -30.26 25.13
CA GLU A 24 7.04 -30.26 24.73
C GLU A 24 7.50 -28.81 24.66
N SER A 25 8.19 -28.39 25.72
CA SER A 25 8.82 -27.09 25.84
C SER A 25 9.84 -26.88 24.71
N ASN A 26 9.48 -26.10 23.70
CA ASN A 26 10.46 -25.40 22.86
C ASN A 26 11.09 -24.26 23.69
N ALA A 27 11.85 -24.61 24.72
CA ALA A 27 12.70 -23.66 25.41
C ALA A 27 13.94 -23.42 24.54
N VAL A 28 14.02 -22.27 23.88
CA VAL A 28 15.24 -21.83 23.19
C VAL A 28 16.35 -21.75 24.24
N PRO A 29 17.51 -22.42 24.05
CA PRO A 29 18.60 -22.41 25.01
C PRO A 29 19.08 -20.98 25.32
N VAL A 30 19.28 -20.66 26.60
CA VAL A 30 19.78 -19.34 27.06
C VAL A 30 21.09 -18.92 26.38
N ALA A 31 21.92 -19.89 26.00
CA ALA A 31 23.16 -19.65 25.25
C ALA A 31 22.91 -19.12 23.83
N ASP A 32 21.85 -19.58 23.15
CA ASP A 32 21.48 -19.10 21.82
C ASP A 32 20.92 -17.68 21.86
N LEU A 33 20.18 -17.34 22.93
CA LEU A 33 19.66 -15.99 23.16
C LEU A 33 20.79 -14.97 23.44
N ASN A 34 21.80 -15.36 24.22
CA ASN A 34 22.95 -14.49 24.52
C ASN A 34 23.81 -14.22 23.28
N ASN A 35 23.98 -15.23 22.41
CA ASN A 35 24.68 -15.05 21.13
C ASN A 35 23.91 -14.11 20.19
N ASP A 36 22.59 -14.27 20.07
CA ASP A 36 21.74 -13.41 19.23
C ASP A 36 21.75 -11.94 19.68
N LEU A 37 21.78 -11.69 21.00
CA LEU A 37 21.92 -10.34 21.55
C LEU A 37 23.31 -9.73 21.28
N GLN A 38 24.38 -10.52 21.38
CA GLN A 38 25.73 -10.06 21.07
C GLN A 38 25.87 -9.71 19.58
N GLU A 39 25.34 -10.54 18.68
CA GLU A 39 25.30 -10.25 17.25
C GLU A 39 24.52 -8.97 16.93
N ALA A 40 23.45 -8.70 17.69
CA ALA A 40 22.69 -7.46 17.58
C ALA A 40 23.52 -6.23 18.00
N ASP A 41 24.25 -6.33 19.13
CA ASP A 41 25.14 -5.27 19.60
C ASP A 41 26.27 -4.97 18.61
N GLU A 42 26.88 -6.00 18.05
CA GLU A 42 27.93 -5.87 17.02
C GLU A 42 27.41 -5.21 15.74
N ALA A 43 26.19 -5.56 15.31
CA ALA A 43 25.56 -4.95 14.15
C ALA A 43 25.31 -3.44 14.35
N ILE A 44 24.81 -3.06 15.53
CA ILE A 44 24.59 -1.65 15.89
C ILE A 44 25.91 -0.89 15.98
N LYS A 45 26.96 -1.50 16.55
CA LYS A 45 28.30 -0.91 16.61
C LYS A 45 28.84 -0.65 15.19
N ARG A 46 28.72 -1.63 14.29
CA ARG A 46 29.14 -1.49 12.90
C ARG A 46 28.39 -0.37 12.17
N LEU A 47 27.08 -0.24 12.38
CA LEU A 47 26.28 0.85 11.83
C LEU A 47 26.80 2.22 12.34
N ASN A 48 27.12 2.32 13.63
CA ASN A 48 27.70 3.55 14.20
C ASN A 48 29.06 3.87 13.55
N GLU A 49 29.94 2.88 13.38
CA GLU A 49 31.26 3.06 12.76
C GLU A 49 31.17 3.51 11.29
N LEU A 50 30.16 3.02 10.57
CA LEU A 50 29.90 3.39 9.17
C LEU A 50 29.13 4.71 9.03
N GLY A 51 28.65 5.30 10.13
CA GLY A 51 27.78 6.47 10.10
C GLY A 51 26.41 6.20 9.43
N LEU A 52 25.97 4.94 9.42
CA LEU A 52 24.72 4.50 8.79
C LEU A 52 23.61 4.41 9.82
N GLY A 53 22.54 5.16 9.59
CA GLY A 53 21.43 5.23 10.53
C GLY A 53 21.83 5.92 11.83
N GLU A 54 21.42 7.18 11.98
CA GLU A 54 21.60 7.94 13.21
C GLU A 54 21.10 7.16 14.42
N ASN A 55 21.92 7.11 15.46
CA ASN A 55 21.55 6.47 16.71
C ASN A 55 20.67 7.41 17.54
N ILE A 56 19.36 7.24 17.45
CA ILE A 56 18.38 7.99 18.24
C ILE A 56 18.08 7.20 19.51
N SER A 57 18.15 7.84 20.67
CA SER A 57 17.73 7.21 21.94
C SER A 57 16.20 7.11 22.04
N SER A 58 15.69 6.24 22.92
CA SER A 58 14.24 6.15 23.15
C SER A 58 13.64 7.44 23.72
N GLU A 59 14.41 8.24 24.46
CA GLU A 59 13.94 9.54 25.00
C GLU A 59 13.82 10.61 23.88
N GLU A 60 14.83 10.70 23.01
CA GLU A 60 14.77 11.57 21.83
C GLU A 60 13.64 11.15 20.89
N PHE A 61 13.45 9.85 20.72
CA PHE A 61 12.36 9.29 19.94
C PHE A 61 10.99 9.74 20.44
N LEU A 62 10.72 9.64 21.75
CA LEU A 62 9.48 10.13 22.34
C LEU A 62 9.32 11.64 22.13
N THR A 63 10.41 12.40 22.27
CA THR A 63 10.42 13.84 22.01
C THR A 63 10.08 14.17 20.55
N TYR A 64 10.46 13.33 19.58
CA TYR A 64 10.06 13.50 18.19
C TYR A 64 8.60 13.11 17.95
N ILE A 65 8.08 12.07 18.62
CA ILE A 65 6.65 11.73 18.56
C ILE A 65 5.80 12.91 19.04
N ASP A 66 6.19 13.54 20.15
CA ASP A 66 5.48 14.68 20.73
C ASP A 66 5.48 15.93 19.83
N GLN A 67 6.36 16.00 18.82
CA GLN A 67 6.40 17.06 17.82
C GLN A 67 5.46 16.82 16.62
N LEU A 68 4.98 15.59 16.43
CA LEU A 68 4.10 15.24 15.31
C LEU A 68 2.66 15.67 15.61
N ASN A 69 1.88 15.84 14.54
CA ASN A 69 0.47 16.21 14.71
C ASN A 69 -0.34 15.03 15.24
N GLU A 70 -1.34 15.37 16.05
CA GLU A 70 -2.41 14.46 16.37
C GLU A 70 -3.22 14.10 15.13
N GLN A 71 -3.76 12.89 15.12
CA GLN A 71 -4.64 12.46 14.07
C GLN A 71 -5.94 13.28 14.12
N PRO A 72 -6.40 13.86 13.00
CA PRO A 72 -7.62 14.66 13.00
C PRO A 72 -8.81 13.78 13.39
N ILE A 73 -9.60 14.23 14.36
CA ILE A 73 -10.85 13.59 14.74
C ILE A 73 -11.94 14.16 13.83
N ILE A 74 -12.47 13.32 12.94
CA ILE A 74 -13.63 13.67 12.11
C ILE A 74 -14.90 13.33 12.87
N ASP A 75 -15.80 14.31 13.00
CA ASP A 75 -17.12 14.09 13.57
C ASP A 75 -18.01 13.40 12.53
N THR A 76 -18.16 12.08 12.68
CA THR A 76 -19.03 11.26 11.83
C THR A 76 -20.46 11.19 12.34
N SER A 77 -20.83 11.96 13.37
CA SER A 77 -22.18 11.95 13.95
C SER A 77 -23.12 13.01 13.38
N ILE A 78 -22.57 13.99 12.66
CA ILE A 78 -23.33 15.08 12.04
C ILE A 78 -23.54 14.76 10.56
N GLU A 79 -24.81 14.64 10.18
CA GLU A 79 -25.23 14.42 8.81
C GLU A 79 -25.75 15.71 8.16
N LEU A 80 -25.57 15.81 6.85
CA LEU A 80 -26.19 16.81 5.99
C LEU A 80 -27.70 16.53 5.87
N ASP A 81 -28.49 17.60 5.75
CA ASP A 81 -29.91 17.47 5.42
C ASP A 81 -30.14 17.12 3.94
N ASP A 82 -31.37 16.70 3.60
CA ASP A 82 -31.73 16.28 2.24
C ASP A 82 -31.46 17.36 1.17
N ALA A 83 -31.63 18.64 1.51
CA ALA A 83 -31.41 19.73 0.57
C ALA A 83 -29.91 19.98 0.32
N GLN A 84 -29.10 19.87 1.38
CA GLN A 84 -27.64 19.91 1.31
C GLN A 84 -27.09 18.75 0.49
N VAL A 85 -27.58 17.53 0.74
CA VAL A 85 -27.20 16.32 -0.01
C VAL A 85 -27.61 16.43 -1.47
N THR A 86 -28.80 16.97 -1.76
CA THR A 86 -29.23 17.22 -3.15
C THR A 86 -28.28 18.17 -3.86
N THR A 87 -27.87 19.25 -3.20
CA THR A 87 -26.90 20.23 -3.74
C THR A 87 -25.55 19.56 -4.00
N LEU A 88 -25.10 18.71 -3.08
CA LEU A 88 -23.88 17.93 -3.20
C LEU A 88 -23.91 17.00 -4.42
N TYR A 89 -25.02 16.28 -4.65
CA TYR A 89 -25.15 15.39 -5.80
C TYR A 89 -25.12 16.12 -7.15
N PHE A 90 -25.67 17.34 -7.24
CA PHE A 90 -25.49 18.18 -8.43
C PHE A 90 -24.03 18.53 -8.68
N GLN A 91 -23.29 18.84 -7.62
CA GLN A 91 -21.86 19.11 -7.73
C GLN A 91 -21.08 17.85 -8.15
N HIS A 92 -21.36 16.70 -7.54
CA HIS A 92 -20.73 15.43 -7.89
C HIS A 92 -21.03 14.99 -9.32
N ALA A 93 -22.25 15.20 -9.81
CA ALA A 93 -22.61 14.97 -11.20
C ALA A 93 -21.73 15.77 -12.19
N ARG A 94 -21.39 17.02 -11.84
CA ARG A 94 -20.47 17.84 -12.65
C ARG A 94 -19.06 17.28 -12.66
N TYR A 95 -18.57 16.77 -11.53
CA TYR A 95 -17.27 16.09 -11.48
C TYR A 95 -17.23 14.83 -12.34
N ARG A 96 -18.27 13.99 -12.27
CA ARG A 96 -18.43 12.81 -13.12
C ARG A 96 -18.41 13.17 -14.61
N LEU A 97 -19.15 14.21 -14.99
CA LEU A 97 -19.15 14.70 -16.37
C LEU A 97 -17.77 15.18 -16.83
N ARG A 98 -17.04 15.92 -15.99
CA ARG A 98 -15.67 16.34 -16.29
C ARG A 98 -14.74 15.16 -16.50
N TYR A 99 -14.84 14.13 -15.65
CA TYR A 99 -14.05 12.91 -15.83
C TYR A 99 -14.38 12.17 -17.12
N TYR A 100 -15.67 12.04 -17.44
CA TYR A 100 -16.11 11.41 -18.68
C TYR A 100 -15.55 12.13 -19.92
N LYS A 101 -15.60 13.48 -19.93
CA LYS A 101 -14.98 14.30 -20.99
C LYS A 101 -13.46 14.15 -21.03
N HIS A 102 -12.81 14.00 -19.86
CA HIS A 102 -11.37 13.76 -19.80
C HIS A 102 -11.01 12.41 -20.42
N LEU A 103 -11.77 11.35 -20.12
CA LEU A 103 -11.59 10.02 -20.69
C LEU A 103 -11.81 10.00 -22.20
N SER A 104 -12.81 10.70 -22.73
CA SER A 104 -13.09 10.73 -24.17
C SER A 104 -12.01 11.43 -25.01
N GLN A 105 -11.15 12.23 -24.38
CA GLN A 105 -10.01 12.89 -25.02
C GLN A 105 -8.75 12.02 -25.04
N GLN A 106 -8.73 10.90 -24.31
CA GLN A 106 -7.57 10.02 -24.25
C GLN A 106 -7.52 9.05 -25.45
N PRO A 107 -6.38 8.94 -26.15
CA PRO A 107 -6.30 8.23 -27.44
C PRO A 107 -6.48 6.70 -27.38
N ASN A 108 -6.50 6.11 -26.18
CA ASN A 108 -6.60 4.65 -25.97
C ASN A 108 -7.80 4.24 -25.09
N THR A 109 -8.74 5.15 -24.84
CA THR A 109 -9.89 4.86 -23.98
C THR A 109 -11.11 4.52 -24.83
N GLU A 110 -11.51 3.25 -24.83
CA GLU A 110 -12.76 2.80 -25.44
C GLU A 110 -13.93 3.08 -24.48
N LEU A 111 -14.60 4.23 -24.67
CA LEU A 111 -15.88 4.48 -24.02
C LEU A 111 -17.00 3.84 -24.83
N VAL A 112 -18.00 3.29 -24.15
CA VAL A 112 -19.23 2.85 -24.82
C VAL A 112 -19.93 4.09 -25.37
N GLU A 113 -19.95 4.23 -26.70
CA GLU A 113 -20.73 5.26 -27.40
C GLU A 113 -22.23 4.95 -27.27
N ASP A 114 -22.83 5.40 -26.16
CA ASP A 114 -24.27 5.38 -25.99
C ASP A 114 -24.94 6.56 -26.70
N SER A 115 -26.28 6.58 -26.72
CA SER A 115 -27.06 7.64 -27.37
C SER A 115 -26.83 9.04 -26.79
N TYR A 116 -26.16 9.15 -25.64
CA TYR A 116 -25.92 10.41 -24.92
C TYR A 116 -24.48 10.89 -25.02
N HIS A 117 -23.53 10.05 -25.45
CA HIS A 117 -22.11 10.38 -25.58
C HIS A 117 -21.88 11.74 -26.27
N MET A 118 -22.48 11.95 -27.44
CA MET A 118 -22.34 13.20 -28.20
C MET A 118 -22.89 14.42 -27.45
N LYS A 119 -23.96 14.24 -26.66
CA LYS A 119 -24.56 15.31 -25.84
C LYS A 119 -23.68 15.64 -24.63
N LEU A 120 -23.15 14.60 -23.96
CA LEU A 120 -22.30 14.76 -22.78
C LEU A 120 -20.94 15.38 -23.13
N VAL A 121 -20.37 15.05 -24.29
CA VAL A 121 -19.09 15.60 -24.75
C VAL A 121 -19.26 17.00 -25.35
N GLY A 122 -20.39 17.26 -26.02
CA GLY A 122 -20.63 18.49 -26.79
C GLY A 122 -21.24 19.67 -26.04
N GLU A 123 -21.90 19.47 -24.88
CA GLU A 123 -22.51 20.56 -24.10
C GLU A 123 -21.63 20.96 -22.91
N ASP A 124 -21.32 22.25 -22.79
CA ASP A 124 -20.52 22.79 -21.67
C ASP A 124 -21.32 22.86 -20.37
N GLU A 125 -22.63 23.12 -20.44
CA GLU A 125 -23.54 23.17 -19.30
C GLU A 125 -24.79 22.32 -19.56
N LEU A 126 -25.07 21.38 -18.66
CA LEU A 126 -26.25 20.53 -18.68
C LEU A 126 -27.30 21.10 -17.71
N SER A 127 -28.59 21.00 -18.06
CA SER A 127 -29.67 21.44 -17.17
C SER A 127 -29.83 20.51 -15.96
N ASP A 128 -30.23 21.05 -14.81
CA ASP A 128 -30.50 20.26 -13.60
C ASP A 128 -31.59 19.20 -13.81
N GLU A 129 -32.55 19.46 -14.71
CA GLU A 129 -33.57 18.48 -15.11
C GLU A 129 -32.95 17.29 -15.82
N PHE A 130 -32.03 17.53 -16.76
CA PHE A 130 -31.31 16.47 -17.45
C PHE A 130 -30.35 15.71 -16.52
N ILE A 131 -29.67 16.40 -15.60
CA ILE A 131 -28.82 15.75 -14.59
C ILE A 131 -29.66 14.79 -13.72
N ARG A 132 -30.88 15.17 -13.34
CA ARG A 132 -31.81 14.29 -12.60
C ARG A 132 -32.32 13.13 -13.44
N GLU A 133 -32.68 13.38 -14.70
CA GLU A 133 -33.08 12.32 -15.65
C GLU A 133 -32.00 11.25 -15.81
N MET A 134 -30.73 11.67 -15.78
CA MET A 134 -29.56 10.81 -15.88
C MET A 134 -29.06 10.30 -14.51
N GLU A 135 -29.86 10.44 -13.46
CA GLU A 135 -29.57 9.98 -12.10
C GLU A 135 -28.19 10.42 -11.60
N PHE A 136 -27.86 11.70 -11.81
CA PHE A 136 -26.58 12.31 -11.42
C PHE A 136 -25.34 11.62 -12.00
N PHE A 137 -25.51 10.87 -13.09
CA PHE A 137 -24.49 10.08 -13.78
C PHE A 137 -23.84 8.99 -12.91
N MET A 138 -24.52 8.50 -11.87
CA MET A 138 -24.00 7.44 -10.98
C MET A 138 -23.70 6.14 -11.74
N ARG A 139 -24.41 5.87 -12.83
CA ARG A 139 -24.20 4.69 -13.69
C ARG A 139 -22.74 4.44 -14.09
N PHE A 140 -21.94 5.50 -14.26
CA PHE A 140 -20.53 5.37 -14.66
C PHE A 140 -19.64 4.78 -13.55
N GLU A 141 -20.07 4.92 -12.30
CA GLU A 141 -19.43 4.28 -11.14
C GLU A 141 -19.86 2.81 -11.03
N GLU A 142 -21.10 2.48 -11.43
CA GLU A 142 -21.69 1.14 -11.32
C GLU A 142 -21.31 0.20 -12.47
N ASP A 143 -21.18 0.71 -13.68
CA ASP A 143 -20.87 -0.07 -14.89
C ASP A 143 -19.36 -0.32 -15.10
N GLY A 144 -18.52 0.23 -14.22
CA GLY A 144 -17.07 0.11 -14.27
C GLY A 144 -16.38 1.05 -15.26
N THR A 145 -17.10 2.02 -15.84
CA THR A 145 -16.51 3.08 -16.67
C THR A 145 -15.51 3.90 -15.86
N PHE A 146 -15.84 4.21 -14.61
CA PHE A 146 -14.95 4.88 -13.67
C PHE A 146 -14.30 3.87 -12.73
N ASP A 147 -13.05 4.14 -12.39
CA ASP A 147 -12.27 3.40 -11.42
C ASP A 147 -12.24 4.10 -10.04
N TRP A 148 -13.27 4.91 -9.77
CA TRP A 148 -13.47 5.70 -8.55
C TRP A 148 -14.96 6.07 -8.38
N TYR A 149 -15.32 6.48 -7.17
CA TYR A 149 -16.64 7.02 -6.85
C TYR A 149 -16.59 7.99 -5.67
N PHE A 150 -17.66 8.75 -5.45
CA PHE A 150 -17.90 9.42 -4.17
C PHE A 150 -18.57 8.43 -3.22
N TYR A 151 -17.91 8.10 -2.11
CA TYR A 151 -18.37 7.03 -1.22
C TYR A 151 -19.76 7.37 -0.62
N PRO A 152 -20.80 6.53 -0.83
CA PRO A 152 -22.18 6.89 -0.49
C PRO A 152 -22.37 7.33 0.96
N ASP A 153 -21.79 6.63 1.92
CA ASP A 153 -21.92 6.97 3.35
C ASP A 153 -21.22 8.30 3.68
N TYR A 154 -20.14 8.63 2.96
CA TYR A 154 -19.36 9.85 3.19
C TYR A 154 -20.04 11.09 2.62
N CYS A 155 -20.94 10.92 1.66
CA CYS A 155 -21.77 12.01 1.13
C CYS A 155 -22.72 12.58 2.18
N TRP A 156 -23.11 11.81 3.20
CA TRP A 156 -23.95 12.29 4.29
C TRP A 156 -23.16 13.03 5.37
N LEU A 157 -21.86 12.77 5.52
CA LEU A 157 -21.07 13.34 6.62
C LEU A 157 -20.77 14.82 6.38
N ALA A 158 -21.28 15.70 7.24
CA ALA A 158 -21.12 17.14 7.10
C ALA A 158 -19.66 17.62 7.29
N ALA A 159 -18.86 16.88 8.07
CA ALA A 159 -17.48 17.22 8.38
C ALA A 159 -16.49 16.99 7.21
N LEU A 160 -16.90 16.25 6.18
CA LEU A 160 -16.02 15.92 5.05
C LEU A 160 -16.09 16.97 3.95
N ASN A 161 -15.01 17.14 3.20
CA ASN A 161 -15.01 17.82 1.91
C ASN A 161 -15.05 16.81 0.75
N ASP A 162 -15.24 17.29 -0.48
CA ASP A 162 -15.36 16.41 -1.66
C ASP A 162 -14.10 15.57 -1.91
N TYR A 163 -12.91 16.07 -1.55
CA TYR A 163 -11.67 15.29 -1.68
C TYR A 163 -11.66 14.11 -0.71
N GLN A 164 -12.14 14.30 0.51
CA GLN A 164 -12.25 13.21 1.49
C GLN A 164 -13.33 12.20 1.11
N ARG A 165 -14.40 12.63 0.41
CA ARG A 165 -15.46 11.74 -0.12
C ARG A 165 -15.04 10.94 -1.33
N LEU A 166 -14.04 11.41 -2.08
CA LEU A 166 -13.51 10.74 -3.27
C LEU A 166 -12.73 9.48 -2.90
N VAL A 167 -13.13 8.35 -3.46
CA VAL A 167 -12.52 7.04 -3.19
C VAL A 167 -12.22 6.29 -4.50
N PRO A 168 -10.94 5.96 -4.77
CA PRO A 168 -10.55 5.00 -5.79
C PRO A 168 -11.20 3.62 -5.56
N ILE A 169 -11.73 2.99 -6.61
CA ILE A 169 -12.30 1.63 -6.54
C ILE A 169 -11.19 0.63 -6.22
N ASN A 170 -11.51 -0.35 -5.38
CA ASN A 170 -10.71 -1.55 -5.15
C ASN A 170 -11.13 -2.66 -6.11
N CYS A 171 -10.59 -2.67 -7.33
CA CYS A 171 -10.98 -3.65 -8.34
C CYS A 171 -10.79 -5.09 -7.80
N VAL A 172 -11.87 -5.87 -7.75
CA VAL A 172 -11.91 -7.27 -7.25
C VAL A 172 -11.47 -7.41 -5.78
N GLY A 173 -11.47 -6.33 -4.99
CA GLY A 173 -11.13 -6.36 -3.56
C GLY A 173 -9.63 -6.58 -3.27
N GLU A 174 -8.78 -6.60 -4.29
CA GLU A 174 -7.37 -6.97 -4.16
C GLU A 174 -6.42 -5.85 -4.58
N GLU A 175 -6.88 -4.75 -5.20
CA GLU A 175 -6.02 -3.68 -5.73
C GLU A 175 -5.27 -2.89 -4.64
N TYR A 176 -5.81 -2.72 -3.43
CA TYR A 176 -5.14 -2.01 -2.33
C TYR A 176 -5.10 -2.80 -1.02
N ALA A 177 -3.94 -2.80 -0.35
CA ALA A 177 -3.66 -3.74 0.77
C ALA A 177 -4.57 -3.55 1.97
N TYR A 178 -4.91 -2.30 2.27
CA TYR A 178 -5.76 -1.91 3.38
C TYR A 178 -6.77 -0.89 2.89
N TRP A 179 -7.46 -1.20 1.79
CA TRP A 179 -8.39 -0.27 1.13
C TRP A 179 -9.40 0.34 2.12
N ASP A 180 -10.03 -0.51 2.95
CA ASP A 180 -10.99 -0.12 3.98
C ASP A 180 -10.40 0.94 4.94
N ASP A 181 -9.13 0.76 5.33
CA ASP A 181 -8.44 1.70 6.22
C ASP A 181 -8.08 2.99 5.48
N TYR A 182 -7.56 2.89 4.25
CA TYR A 182 -7.04 4.03 3.49
C TYR A 182 -8.10 5.10 3.24
N HIS A 183 -9.31 4.70 2.82
CA HIS A 183 -10.38 5.66 2.59
C HIS A 183 -11.02 6.15 3.91
N GLY A 184 -10.91 5.36 4.99
CA GLY A 184 -11.36 5.73 6.32
C GLY A 184 -10.44 6.69 7.09
N TYR A 185 -9.22 6.95 6.61
CA TYR A 185 -8.32 7.91 7.25
C TYR A 185 -8.80 9.37 7.13
N PHE A 186 -9.65 9.67 6.15
CA PHE A 186 -10.18 11.01 5.88
C PHE A 186 -9.10 12.10 5.83
N ASN A 187 -7.90 11.77 5.33
CA ASN A 187 -6.83 12.75 5.23
C ASN A 187 -7.20 13.82 4.20
N SER A 188 -6.86 15.08 4.52
CA SER A 188 -6.99 16.18 3.57
C SER A 188 -6.02 16.03 2.40
N TYR A 189 -6.32 16.67 1.26
CA TYR A 189 -5.42 16.73 0.12
C TYR A 189 -4.00 17.17 0.51
N HIS A 190 -3.87 18.19 1.36
CA HIS A 190 -2.56 18.69 1.81
C HIS A 190 -1.81 17.70 2.69
N THR A 191 -2.51 16.92 3.51
CA THR A 191 -1.90 15.86 4.32
C THR A 191 -1.38 14.75 3.43
N GLU A 192 -2.19 14.27 2.49
CA GLU A 192 -1.81 13.21 1.56
C GLU A 192 -0.67 13.64 0.63
N LEU A 193 -0.65 14.90 0.18
CA LEU A 193 0.46 15.45 -0.60
C LEU A 193 1.78 15.47 0.20
N GLN A 194 1.76 15.94 1.46
CA GLN A 194 2.94 15.86 2.32
C GLN A 194 3.35 14.42 2.62
N TYR A 195 2.41 13.47 2.65
CA TYR A 195 2.71 12.06 2.88
C TYR A 195 3.57 11.50 1.75
N LEU A 196 3.24 11.82 0.49
CA LEU A 196 4.07 11.44 -0.67
C LEU A 196 5.49 12.01 -0.56
N ASP A 197 5.64 13.27 -0.17
CA ASP A 197 6.95 13.90 -0.01
C ASP A 197 7.75 13.30 1.16
N TYR A 198 7.06 12.95 2.24
CA TYR A 198 7.64 12.21 3.36
C TYR A 198 8.11 10.81 2.92
N CYS A 199 7.32 10.04 2.17
CA CYS A 199 7.72 8.73 1.64
C CYS A 199 8.99 8.81 0.78
N LYS A 200 9.11 9.86 -0.05
CA LYS A 200 10.33 10.12 -0.84
C LYS A 200 11.55 10.41 0.04
N ALA A 201 11.39 11.26 1.06
CA ALA A 201 12.47 11.58 2.00
C ALA A 201 12.89 10.35 2.82
N LEU A 202 11.90 9.59 3.31
CA LEU A 202 12.08 8.36 4.05
C LEU A 202 12.89 7.34 3.26
N SER A 203 12.47 7.03 2.03
CA SER A 203 13.15 6.07 1.15
C SER A 203 14.60 6.48 0.87
N LYS A 204 14.85 7.78 0.70
CA LYS A 204 16.20 8.31 0.47
C LYS A 204 17.09 8.19 1.71
N GLU A 205 16.59 8.58 2.89
CA GLU A 205 17.39 8.64 4.12
C GLU A 205 17.55 7.28 4.80
N LEU A 206 16.59 6.36 4.64
CA LEU A 206 16.66 5.00 5.17
C LEU A 206 17.26 4.00 4.17
N LYS A 207 17.82 4.47 3.03
CA LYS A 207 18.45 3.59 2.03
C LYS A 207 19.49 2.64 2.62
N TRP A 208 20.19 3.05 3.68
CA TRP A 208 21.15 2.21 4.38
C TRP A 208 20.53 0.92 4.95
N MET A 209 19.24 0.93 5.29
CA MET A 209 18.56 -0.24 5.85
C MET A 209 18.49 -1.38 4.85
N GLU A 210 18.49 -1.06 3.56
CA GLU A 210 18.27 -2.03 2.52
C GLU A 210 19.27 -3.19 2.52
N ASP A 211 20.49 -2.95 3.01
CA ASP A 211 21.55 -3.94 3.08
C ASP A 211 21.46 -4.82 4.35
N TYR A 212 20.52 -4.50 5.24
CA TYR A 212 20.38 -5.12 6.56
C TYR A 212 18.99 -5.74 6.80
N VAL A 213 18.05 -5.57 5.87
CA VAL A 213 16.64 -5.99 6.03
C VAL A 213 16.42 -7.51 6.02
N LEU A 214 17.47 -8.31 5.87
CA LEU A 214 17.32 -9.69 5.36
C LEU A 214 18.14 -10.76 6.07
N ASN A 215 18.44 -10.63 7.36
CA ASN A 215 19.05 -11.72 8.11
C ASN A 215 18.06 -12.29 9.12
N LYS A 216 17.58 -13.53 8.86
CA LYS A 216 16.68 -14.38 9.67
C LYS A 216 15.61 -13.66 10.52
N LEU A 217 14.35 -13.74 10.07
CA LEU A 217 13.20 -13.24 10.81
C LEU A 217 12.55 -14.36 11.65
N PRO A 218 12.30 -14.15 12.96
CA PRO A 218 12.74 -13.05 13.82
C PRO A 218 14.09 -13.34 14.51
N SER A 219 15.02 -12.37 14.52
CA SER A 219 16.25 -12.34 15.32
C SER A 219 16.36 -11.02 16.11
N SER A 220 17.06 -11.02 17.25
CA SER A 220 17.26 -9.81 18.06
C SER A 220 18.03 -8.74 17.30
N LYS A 221 18.98 -9.16 16.47
CA LYS A 221 19.72 -8.30 15.53
C LYS A 221 18.78 -7.53 14.61
N TRP A 222 17.81 -8.23 14.03
CA TRP A 222 16.81 -7.60 13.17
C TRP A 222 15.93 -6.61 13.94
N GLY A 223 15.50 -6.98 15.15
CA GLY A 223 14.72 -6.09 16.02
C GLY A 223 15.40 -4.75 16.27
N ARG A 224 16.71 -4.75 16.59
CA ARG A 224 17.45 -3.50 16.85
C ARG A 224 17.62 -2.62 15.62
N ILE A 225 17.91 -3.22 14.46
CA ILE A 225 18.03 -2.49 13.19
C ILE A 225 16.67 -1.88 12.81
N CYS A 226 15.59 -2.64 12.99
CA CYS A 226 14.23 -2.15 12.81
C CYS A 226 13.89 -0.96 13.73
N SER A 227 14.23 -1.03 15.00
CA SER A 227 13.97 0.07 15.94
C SER A 227 14.73 1.33 15.53
N ARG A 228 16.00 1.21 15.12
CA ARG A 228 16.79 2.34 14.61
C ARG A 228 16.14 2.98 13.39
N GLY A 229 15.70 2.16 12.41
CA GLY A 229 14.96 2.63 11.25
C GLY A 229 13.67 3.36 11.61
N ALA A 230 12.87 2.78 12.50
CA ALA A 230 11.60 3.36 12.95
C ALA A 230 11.81 4.73 13.64
N TYR A 231 12.86 4.85 14.46
CA TYR A 231 13.16 6.10 15.15
C TYR A 231 13.57 7.20 14.17
N GLN A 232 14.37 6.86 13.16
CA GLN A 232 14.72 7.80 12.10
C GLN A 232 13.50 8.19 11.26
N ALA A 233 12.59 7.26 10.98
CA ALA A 233 11.34 7.55 10.27
C ALA A 233 10.53 8.64 11.00
N ILE A 234 10.33 8.49 12.31
CA ILE A 234 9.66 9.49 13.15
C ILE A 234 10.42 10.83 13.14
N LYS A 235 11.75 10.82 13.27
CA LYS A 235 12.55 12.06 13.19
C LYS A 235 12.43 12.74 11.83
N ILE A 236 12.35 12.00 10.72
CA ILE A 236 12.16 12.58 9.39
C ILE A 236 10.75 13.18 9.29
N ALA A 237 9.74 12.51 9.84
CA ALA A 237 8.37 12.97 9.83
C ALA A 237 8.18 14.34 10.51
N THR A 238 9.00 14.69 11.52
CA THR A 238 8.90 16.01 12.19
C THR A 238 9.22 17.19 11.27
N ARG A 239 9.82 16.94 10.10
CA ARG A 239 10.05 17.96 9.06
C ARG A 239 8.79 18.27 8.24
N PHE A 240 7.73 17.47 8.40
CA PHE A 240 6.48 17.56 7.64
C PHE A 240 5.31 17.88 8.57
N SER A 241 4.86 19.13 8.51
CA SER A 241 3.90 19.71 9.45
C SER A 241 2.48 19.15 9.39
N LYS A 242 2.17 18.16 8.55
CA LYS A 242 0.86 17.47 8.47
C LYS A 242 0.96 15.98 8.73
N ILE A 243 2.16 15.44 8.91
CA ILE A 243 2.34 14.00 9.14
C ILE A 243 2.11 13.68 10.61
N THR A 244 1.34 12.63 10.83
CA THR A 244 1.06 12.06 12.15
C THR A 244 2.00 10.88 12.41
N ALA A 245 2.12 10.48 13.68
CA ALA A 245 2.91 9.30 14.03
C ALA A 245 2.39 8.04 13.31
N ALA A 246 1.08 7.85 13.24
CA ALA A 246 0.45 6.72 12.54
C ALA A 246 0.85 6.65 11.05
N LEU A 247 0.77 7.79 10.34
CA LEU A 247 1.21 7.87 8.94
C LEU A 247 2.71 7.57 8.81
N ALA A 248 3.53 8.12 9.72
CA ALA A 248 4.96 7.90 9.71
C ALA A 248 5.32 6.41 9.88
N TYR A 249 4.65 5.71 10.80
CA TYR A 249 4.82 4.26 10.99
C TYR A 249 4.33 3.44 9.81
N ASN A 250 3.17 3.79 9.22
CA ASN A 250 2.64 3.07 8.06
C ASN A 250 3.60 3.15 6.87
N ALA A 251 4.14 4.33 6.57
CA ALA A 251 5.14 4.48 5.51
C ALA A 251 6.40 3.65 5.78
N TYR A 252 6.91 3.69 7.02
CA TYR A 252 8.07 2.90 7.41
C TYR A 252 7.81 1.39 7.29
N TYR A 253 6.64 0.93 7.71
CA TYR A 253 6.23 -0.46 7.57
C TYR A 253 6.20 -0.88 6.09
N HIS A 254 5.58 -0.08 5.21
CA HIS A 254 5.52 -0.33 3.77
C HIS A 254 6.92 -0.37 3.14
N MET A 255 7.79 0.59 3.46
CA MET A 255 9.17 0.63 2.98
C MET A 255 9.94 -0.62 3.43
N ARG A 256 9.83 -1.00 4.71
CA ARG A 256 10.46 -2.22 5.24
C ARG A 256 9.94 -3.48 4.55
N PHE A 257 8.63 -3.56 4.30
CA PHE A 257 8.02 -4.66 3.57
C PHE A 257 8.59 -4.75 2.16
N TYR A 258 8.61 -3.63 1.41
CA TYR A 258 9.19 -3.59 0.07
C TYR A 258 10.63 -4.09 0.04
N VAL A 259 11.48 -3.63 0.95
CA VAL A 259 12.87 -4.08 1.00
C VAL A 259 12.97 -5.57 1.35
N ALA A 260 12.18 -6.05 2.31
CA ALA A 260 12.18 -7.46 2.70
C ALA A 260 11.75 -8.40 1.57
N TYR A 261 10.84 -7.94 0.72
CA TYR A 261 10.17 -8.81 -0.25
C TYR A 261 10.57 -8.59 -1.71
N CYS A 262 10.99 -7.37 -2.09
CA CYS A 262 11.17 -6.97 -3.50
C CYS A 262 12.61 -6.66 -3.89
N LYS A 263 13.39 -5.97 -3.04
CA LYS A 263 14.76 -5.53 -3.38
C LYS A 263 15.61 -6.64 -4.03
N ASP A 264 16.28 -6.40 -5.13
CA ASP A 264 17.16 -7.37 -5.81
C ASP A 264 16.47 -8.66 -6.33
N MET A 265 15.15 -8.84 -6.15
CA MET A 265 14.44 -10.04 -6.62
C MET A 265 14.30 -10.06 -8.15
N ASP A 266 14.13 -8.90 -8.76
CA ASP A 266 14.14 -8.69 -10.21
C ASP A 266 15.48 -9.13 -10.82
N SER A 267 16.58 -8.67 -10.25
CA SER A 267 17.94 -8.99 -10.67
C SER A 267 18.26 -10.46 -10.42
N LEU A 268 17.82 -11.02 -9.28
CA LEU A 268 17.95 -12.44 -8.96
C LEU A 268 17.19 -13.31 -9.97
N TYR A 269 15.94 -12.98 -10.27
CA TYR A 269 15.16 -13.72 -11.27
C TYR A 269 15.70 -13.55 -12.68
N PHE A 270 16.25 -12.39 -13.03
CA PHE A 270 16.94 -12.20 -14.30
C PHE A 270 18.18 -13.11 -14.43
N GLU A 271 19.03 -13.21 -13.40
CA GLU A 271 20.19 -14.11 -13.39
C GLU A 271 19.81 -15.60 -13.45
N ILE A 272 18.71 -15.98 -12.81
CA ILE A 272 18.14 -17.33 -12.93
C ILE A 272 17.57 -17.54 -14.34
N TRP A 273 16.85 -16.55 -14.89
CA TRP A 273 16.24 -16.60 -16.22
C TRP A 273 17.30 -16.79 -17.31
N GLN A 274 18.44 -16.10 -17.25
CA GLN A 274 19.55 -16.29 -18.18
C GLN A 274 20.04 -17.74 -18.17
N ARG A 275 20.19 -18.36 -16.99
CA ARG A 275 20.64 -19.76 -16.86
C ARG A 275 19.59 -20.75 -17.36
N VAL A 276 18.33 -20.54 -17.01
CA VAL A 276 17.23 -21.42 -17.44
C VAL A 276 17.04 -21.34 -18.96
N ASN A 277 17.02 -20.15 -19.55
CA ASN A 277 16.67 -19.98 -20.96
C ASN A 277 17.87 -20.08 -21.91
N MET A 278 19.03 -19.54 -21.55
CA MET A 278 20.22 -19.55 -22.41
C MET A 278 21.08 -20.78 -22.19
N GLN A 279 21.21 -21.26 -20.94
CA GLN A 279 22.04 -22.42 -20.59
C GLN A 279 21.23 -23.71 -20.45
N LYS A 280 19.90 -23.66 -20.61
CA LYS A 280 18.97 -24.81 -20.53
C LYS A 280 19.08 -25.58 -19.20
N LYS A 281 19.33 -24.87 -18.11
CA LYS A 281 19.38 -25.43 -16.75
C LYS A 281 18.00 -25.51 -16.11
N SER A 282 17.85 -26.37 -15.12
CA SER A 282 16.67 -26.33 -14.26
C SER A 282 16.68 -25.07 -13.39
N PHE A 283 15.52 -24.68 -12.84
CA PHE A 283 15.43 -23.57 -11.89
C PHE A 283 16.33 -23.82 -10.67
N ARG A 284 16.27 -25.03 -10.11
CA ARG A 284 17.03 -25.42 -8.90
C ARG A 284 18.54 -25.33 -9.12
N ASP A 285 19.06 -25.86 -10.23
CA ASP A 285 20.50 -25.79 -10.54
C ASP A 285 20.95 -24.34 -10.76
N SER A 286 20.09 -23.54 -11.39
CA SER A 286 20.34 -22.11 -11.62
C SER A 286 20.39 -21.33 -10.31
N LEU A 287 19.45 -21.61 -9.39
CA LEU A 287 19.40 -21.02 -8.06
C LEU A 287 20.64 -21.39 -7.23
N GLU A 288 21.06 -22.65 -7.26
CA GLU A 288 22.27 -23.14 -6.58
C GLU A 288 23.54 -22.45 -7.10
N GLU A 289 23.66 -22.27 -8.41
CA GLU A 289 24.79 -21.55 -8.98
C GLU A 289 24.81 -20.07 -8.58
N VAL A 290 23.66 -19.38 -8.66
CA VAL A 290 23.57 -17.98 -8.25
C VAL A 290 23.86 -17.81 -6.76
N TYR A 291 23.38 -18.73 -5.93
CA TYR A 291 23.70 -18.80 -4.50
C TYR A 291 25.21 -18.92 -4.27
N ASN A 292 25.86 -19.90 -4.91
CA ASN A 292 27.30 -20.16 -4.77
C ASN A 292 28.18 -19.02 -5.29
N LEU A 293 27.73 -18.29 -6.32
CA LEU A 293 28.43 -17.11 -6.83
C LEU A 293 28.32 -15.89 -5.91
N ASN A 294 27.45 -15.93 -4.90
CA ASN A 294 27.17 -14.84 -3.99
C ASN A 294 26.89 -13.49 -4.68
N LYS A 295 26.19 -13.52 -5.81
CA LYS A 295 25.83 -12.31 -6.57
C LYS A 295 24.86 -11.39 -5.82
N PHE A 296 24.03 -11.96 -4.94
CA PHE A 296 23.02 -11.24 -4.17
C PHE A 296 23.17 -11.51 -2.67
N PRO A 297 24.14 -10.87 -1.99
CA PRO A 297 24.38 -11.08 -0.56
C PRO A 297 23.13 -10.86 0.31
N SER A 298 22.31 -9.86 -0.04
CA SER A 298 21.02 -9.54 0.60
C SER A 298 19.99 -10.68 0.50
N ARG A 299 20.12 -11.58 -0.49
CA ARG A 299 19.17 -12.68 -0.74
C ARG A 299 19.73 -14.06 -0.40
N GLN A 300 20.95 -14.13 0.13
CA GLN A 300 21.61 -15.39 0.48
C GLN A 300 20.78 -16.27 1.41
N ASP A 301 20.27 -15.73 2.50
CA ASP A 301 19.45 -16.48 3.46
C ASP A 301 18.19 -17.06 2.81
N LYS A 302 17.54 -16.27 1.94
CA LYS A 302 16.34 -16.70 1.21
C LYS A 302 16.63 -17.79 0.18
N MET A 303 17.72 -17.65 -0.57
CA MET A 303 18.16 -18.68 -1.52
C MET A 303 18.56 -19.97 -0.80
N LYS A 304 19.28 -19.85 0.31
CA LYS A 304 19.68 -20.98 1.16
C LYS A 304 18.46 -21.74 1.68
N ASP A 305 17.50 -21.03 2.26
CA ASP A 305 16.25 -21.61 2.77
C ASP A 305 15.48 -22.36 1.65
N ALA A 306 15.37 -21.75 0.47
CA ALA A 306 14.73 -22.39 -0.69
C ALA A 306 15.47 -23.66 -1.16
N LEU A 307 16.81 -23.69 -1.09
CA LEU A 307 17.64 -24.83 -1.50
C LEU A 307 17.62 -25.98 -0.48
N GLU A 308 17.64 -25.65 0.82
CA GLU A 308 17.64 -26.60 1.94
C GLU A 308 16.27 -27.21 2.19
N ASN A 309 15.19 -26.43 2.00
CA ASN A 309 13.82 -26.83 2.25
C ASN A 309 13.07 -27.13 0.94
N ASN A 310 12.26 -26.19 0.46
CA ASN A 310 11.40 -26.35 -0.71
C ASN A 310 11.40 -25.09 -1.58
N CYS A 311 11.98 -25.18 -2.78
CA CYS A 311 12.06 -24.06 -3.71
C CYS A 311 10.77 -23.82 -4.53
N SER A 312 9.76 -24.69 -4.45
CA SER A 312 8.56 -24.64 -5.32
C SER A 312 7.81 -23.30 -5.28
N HIS A 313 7.73 -22.66 -4.11
CA HIS A 313 7.11 -21.34 -4.01
C HIS A 313 7.90 -20.30 -4.81
N MET A 314 9.22 -20.26 -4.63
CA MET A 314 10.11 -19.34 -5.34
C MET A 314 10.16 -19.62 -6.85
N GLU A 315 10.12 -20.89 -7.25
CA GLU A 315 10.06 -21.32 -8.65
C GLU A 315 8.73 -20.91 -9.30
N THR A 316 7.62 -21.06 -8.60
CA THR A 316 6.31 -20.57 -9.07
C THR A 316 6.33 -19.06 -9.24
N VAL A 317 6.96 -18.33 -8.33
CA VAL A 317 7.14 -16.87 -8.44
C VAL A 317 7.94 -16.52 -9.69
N PHE A 318 9.08 -17.17 -9.86
CA PHE A 318 9.95 -17.00 -11.00
C PHE A 318 9.21 -17.21 -12.33
N HIS A 319 8.46 -18.32 -12.47
CA HIS A 319 7.73 -18.61 -13.71
C HIS A 319 6.69 -17.56 -14.05
N VAL A 320 5.97 -17.05 -13.05
CA VAL A 320 5.01 -15.96 -13.28
C VAL A 320 5.73 -14.68 -13.70
N CYS A 321 6.80 -14.29 -13.01
CA CYS A 321 7.53 -13.06 -13.31
C CYS A 321 8.26 -13.10 -14.67
N THR A 322 8.49 -14.29 -15.23
CA THR A 322 9.20 -14.47 -16.50
C THR A 322 8.31 -14.95 -17.64
N ALA A 323 7.01 -15.12 -17.42
CA ALA A 323 6.08 -15.71 -18.39
C ALA A 323 6.03 -14.98 -19.74
N SER A 324 6.19 -13.65 -19.73
CA SER A 324 6.19 -12.81 -20.94
C SER A 324 7.58 -12.65 -21.57
N VAL A 325 8.62 -13.23 -20.97
CA VAL A 325 10.02 -12.99 -21.37
C VAL A 325 10.58 -14.19 -22.14
N THR A 326 10.54 -14.10 -23.47
CA THR A 326 11.08 -15.13 -24.37
C THR A 326 12.59 -15.00 -24.54
N SER A 327 13.26 -16.08 -24.97
CA SER A 327 14.72 -16.10 -25.21
C SER A 327 15.20 -15.18 -26.34
N GLU A 328 14.28 -14.59 -27.12
CA GLU A 328 14.57 -13.71 -28.24
C GLU A 328 14.61 -12.23 -27.83
N ILE A 329 14.12 -11.91 -26.62
CA ILE A 329 14.12 -10.55 -26.08
C ILE A 329 15.53 -10.18 -25.63
N ALA A 330 15.95 -8.95 -25.93
CA ALA A 330 17.22 -8.40 -25.47
C ALA A 330 17.30 -8.33 -23.94
N GLU A 331 18.49 -8.52 -23.38
CA GLU A 331 18.70 -8.63 -21.93
C GLU A 331 18.20 -7.42 -21.13
N ASP A 332 18.41 -6.21 -21.64
CA ASP A 332 17.94 -4.96 -21.05
C ASP A 332 16.40 -4.93 -20.98
N LYS A 333 15.74 -5.35 -22.06
CA LYS A 333 14.28 -5.42 -22.11
C LYS A 333 13.72 -6.55 -21.25
N ALA A 334 14.41 -7.68 -21.17
CA ALA A 334 14.06 -8.80 -20.29
C ALA A 334 14.10 -8.37 -18.83
N LEU A 335 15.17 -7.68 -18.40
CA LEU A 335 15.27 -7.13 -17.05
C LEU A 335 14.14 -6.15 -16.74
N GLU A 336 13.81 -5.23 -17.65
CA GLU A 336 12.69 -4.29 -17.48
C GLU A 336 11.34 -5.01 -17.29
N LEU A 337 11.08 -6.04 -18.09
CA LEU A 337 9.83 -6.82 -18.00
C LEU A 337 9.75 -7.63 -16.70
N ILE A 338 10.86 -8.23 -16.27
CA ILE A 338 10.94 -8.96 -15.00
C ILE A 338 10.75 -8.01 -13.82
N ALA A 339 11.39 -6.84 -13.84
CA ALA A 339 11.25 -5.83 -12.80
C ALA A 339 9.78 -5.42 -12.62
N LYS A 340 9.10 -5.08 -13.73
CA LYS A 340 7.67 -4.77 -13.74
C LYS A 340 6.82 -5.93 -13.19
N ALA A 341 7.13 -7.17 -13.56
CA ALA A 341 6.38 -8.33 -13.13
C ALA A 341 6.62 -8.70 -11.64
N VAL A 342 7.82 -8.48 -11.12
CA VAL A 342 8.14 -8.63 -9.69
C VAL A 342 7.38 -7.58 -8.88
N GLU A 343 7.42 -6.33 -9.32
CA GLU A 343 6.69 -5.23 -8.70
C GLU A 343 5.18 -5.48 -8.69
N SER A 344 4.60 -5.90 -9.83
CA SER A 344 3.16 -6.17 -9.94
C SER A 344 2.69 -7.41 -9.15
N ARG A 345 3.57 -8.37 -8.86
CA ARG A 345 3.19 -9.63 -8.20
C ARG A 345 3.32 -9.57 -6.68
N MET A 346 4.30 -8.82 -6.19
CA MET A 346 4.52 -8.68 -4.75
C MET A 346 3.50 -7.77 -4.08
N ASN A 347 2.71 -7.04 -4.89
CA ASN A 347 1.46 -6.40 -4.52
C ASN A 347 0.38 -6.77 -5.53
N LYS A 348 -0.41 -7.82 -5.25
CA LYS A 348 -1.82 -7.76 -5.69
C LYS A 348 -2.43 -6.43 -5.23
N ALA A 349 -2.01 -6.00 -4.03
CA ALA A 349 -2.55 -4.87 -3.31
C ALA A 349 -1.53 -3.72 -3.15
N LYS A 350 -1.70 -2.65 -3.92
CA LYS A 350 -1.03 -1.35 -3.81
C LYS A 350 -1.09 -0.80 -2.38
N PHE A 351 -0.06 -0.07 -1.95
CA PHE A 351 -0.02 0.57 -0.63
C PHE A 351 -0.63 1.98 -0.67
N TYR A 352 -0.67 2.63 0.49
CA TYR A 352 -1.31 3.94 0.64
C TYR A 352 -0.70 5.02 -0.27
N GLU A 353 0.59 4.94 -0.58
CA GLU A 353 1.25 5.86 -1.52
C GLU A 353 0.60 5.82 -2.91
N GLN A 354 0.44 4.62 -3.49
CA GLN A 354 -0.20 4.48 -4.79
C GLN A 354 -1.71 4.78 -4.76
N TYR A 355 -2.37 4.54 -3.61
CA TYR A 355 -3.76 4.96 -3.41
C TYR A 355 -3.89 6.49 -3.50
N ILE A 356 -3.02 7.21 -2.79
CA ILE A 356 -3.00 8.68 -2.81
C ILE A 356 -2.68 9.19 -4.20
N GLU A 357 -1.67 8.63 -4.89
CA GLU A 357 -1.31 9.05 -6.25
C GLU A 357 -2.51 8.96 -7.20
N LYS A 358 -3.20 7.80 -7.22
CA LYS A 358 -4.41 7.63 -8.03
C LYS A 358 -5.52 8.59 -7.62
N LYS A 359 -5.79 8.74 -6.31
CA LYS A 359 -6.81 9.66 -5.79
C LYS A 359 -6.55 11.12 -6.21
N ILE A 360 -5.31 11.58 -6.10
CA ILE A 360 -4.91 12.93 -6.51
C ILE A 360 -5.07 13.11 -8.03
N ASP A 361 -4.69 12.12 -8.83
CA ASP A 361 -4.82 12.19 -10.29
C ASP A 361 -6.28 12.28 -10.74
N ILE A 362 -7.17 11.51 -10.10
CA ILE A 362 -8.62 11.62 -10.30
C ILE A 362 -9.11 13.02 -9.90
N ALA A 363 -8.72 13.50 -8.70
CA ALA A 363 -9.12 14.81 -8.21
C ALA A 363 -8.69 15.96 -9.15
N ARG A 364 -7.52 15.85 -9.79
CA ARG A 364 -7.08 16.79 -10.85
C ARG A 364 -7.94 16.66 -12.10
N ALA A 365 -8.19 15.44 -12.57
CA ALA A 365 -8.95 15.19 -13.79
C ALA A 365 -10.40 15.72 -13.72
N ILE A 366 -11.01 15.68 -12.53
CA ILE A 366 -12.36 16.24 -12.30
C ILE A 366 -12.36 17.73 -11.94
N GLY A 367 -11.18 18.35 -11.83
CA GLY A 367 -11.03 19.76 -11.45
C GLY A 367 -11.50 20.06 -10.03
N LEU A 368 -11.34 19.10 -9.11
CA LEU A 368 -11.57 19.28 -7.68
C LEU A 368 -10.38 20.00 -7.02
N ILE A 369 -9.17 19.71 -7.52
CA ILE A 369 -7.94 20.42 -7.18
C ILE A 369 -7.36 21.08 -8.42
N SER A 370 -6.94 22.33 -8.31
CA SER A 370 -6.30 23.07 -9.38
C SER A 370 -4.95 22.43 -9.76
N THR A 371 -4.52 22.61 -11.00
CA THR A 371 -3.18 22.23 -11.46
C THR A 371 -2.06 22.92 -10.66
N ASP A 372 -2.39 24.05 -10.01
CA ASP A 372 -1.48 24.80 -9.15
C ASP A 372 -1.54 24.37 -7.67
N GLY A 373 -2.29 23.31 -7.34
CA GLY A 373 -2.35 22.71 -6.00
C GLY A 373 -3.24 23.44 -4.99
N THR A 374 -4.14 24.31 -5.46
CA THR A 374 -5.18 24.96 -4.64
C THR A 374 -6.53 24.27 -4.84
N GLU A 375 -7.28 24.04 -3.75
CA GLU A 375 -8.67 23.57 -3.85
C GLU A 375 -9.49 24.60 -4.64
N ALA A 376 -10.27 24.13 -5.63
CA ALA A 376 -11.19 25.00 -6.35
C ALA A 376 -12.29 25.45 -5.39
N THR A 377 -12.53 26.77 -5.35
CA THR A 377 -13.49 27.39 -4.40
C THR A 377 -14.94 27.17 -4.79
#